data_AF-X1BDF8-F1
#
_entry.id   AF-X1BDF8-F1
#
_cell.length_a   1.000
_cell.length_b   1.000
_cell.length_c   1.000
_cell.angle_alpha   90.00
_cell.angle_beta   90.00
_cell.angle_gamma   90.00
#
_symmetry.space_group_name_H-M   'P 1'
#
loop_
_entity.id
_entity.type
_entity.pdbx_description
1 polymer ?
#
loop_
_entity_poly.entity_id
_entity_poly.type
_entity_poly.pdbx_seq_one_letter_code
_entity_poly.pdbx_strand_id
1 'polypeptide(L)' 'MRKALNEQIGEFHNQVVTSSYQKVIYKEGRDIVEDNEISYKDAVKELEEARLAFRELNRKLRLASFETVVDFQDE' A
#
# COMPACT_ATOMS: atom_id res chain seq x y z
N MET A 1 -5.42 -11.61 6.86
CA MET A 1 -5.22 -10.21 7.27
C MET A 1 -3.85 -9.66 6.88
N ARG A 2 -2.72 -10.16 7.41
CA ARG A 2 -1.38 -9.63 7.04
C ARG A 2 -1.10 -9.67 5.54
N LYS A 3 -1.44 -10.78 4.86
CA LYS A 3 -1.28 -10.94 3.41
C LYS A 3 -2.07 -9.89 2.62
N ALA A 4 -3.36 -9.75 2.91
CA ALA A 4 -4.23 -8.76 2.26
C ALA A 4 -3.72 -7.34 2.43
N LEU A 5 -3.26 -6.98 3.64
CA LEU A 5 -2.71 -5.65 3.88
C LEU A 5 -1.40 -5.40 3.11
N ASN A 6 -0.59 -6.44 2.90
CA ASN A 6 0.61 -6.37 2.07
C ASN A 6 0.29 -6.20 0.58
N GLU A 7 -0.77 -6.85 0.09
CA GLU A 7 -1.28 -6.68 -1.27
C GLU A 7 -1.79 -5.24 -1.48
N GLN A 8 -2.57 -4.72 -0.53
CA GLN A 8 -3.04 -3.33 -0.55
C GLN A 8 -1.89 -2.30 -0.57
N ILE A 9 -0.80 -2.53 0.17
CA ILE A 9 0.39 -1.68 0.10
C ILE A 9 0.97 -1.66 -1.32
N GLY A 10 0.97 -2.80 -2.02
CA GLY A 10 1.40 -2.89 -3.41
C GLY A 10 0.50 -2.11 -4.37
N GLU A 11 -0.82 -2.20 -4.17
CA GLU A 11 -1.80 -1.43 -4.94
C GLU A 11 -1.62 0.08 -4.72
N PHE A 12 -1.56 0.53 -3.47
CA PHE A 12 -1.33 1.94 -3.15
C PHE A 12 0.01 2.45 -3.65
N HIS A 13 1.05 1.62 -3.63
CA HIS A 13 2.33 1.97 -4.23
C HIS A 13 2.20 2.26 -5.73
N ASN A 14 1.49 1.40 -6.46
CA ASN A 14 1.23 1.62 -7.88
C ASN A 14 0.43 2.90 -8.12
N GLN A 15 -0.57 3.18 -7.28
CA GLN A 15 -1.37 4.41 -7.37
C GLN A 15 -0.52 5.68 -7.16
N VAL A 16 0.44 5.66 -6.23
CA VAL A 16 1.40 6.75 -6.03
C VAL A 16 2.26 6.95 -7.27
N VAL A 17 2.77 5.86 -7.87
CA VAL A 17 3.58 5.93 -9.09
C VAL A 17 2.77 6.53 -10.24
N THR A 18 1.55 6.05 -10.48
CA THR A 18 0.71 6.55 -11.58
C THR A 18 0.27 7.99 -11.37
N SER A 19 0.01 8.41 -10.13
CA SER A 19 -0.41 9.78 -9.84
C SER A 19 0.75 10.79 -9.75
N SER A 20 2.00 10.33 -9.76
CA SER A 20 3.19 11.20 -9.66
C SER A 20 3.51 11.99 -10.93
N TYR A 21 2.95 11.58 -12.07
CA TYR A 21 3.13 12.25 -13.36
C TYR A 21 1.77 12.45 -14.02
N GLN A 22 1.64 13.49 -14.83
CA GLN A 22 0.48 13.67 -15.69
C GLN A 22 0.78 13.16 -17.09
N LYS A 23 -0.22 12.57 -17.74
CA LYS A 23 -0.10 12.14 -19.13
C LYS A 23 -0.34 13.34 -20.04
N VAL A 24 0.61 13.58 -20.94
CA VAL A 24 0.54 14.68 -21.93
C VAL A 24 0.50 14.09 -23.33
N ILE A 25 -0.51 14.47 -24.11
CA ILE A 25 -0.67 14.07 -25.51
C ILE A 25 -0.36 15.27 -26.40
N TYR A 26 0.71 15.16 -27.18
CA TYR A 26 1.14 16.17 -28.13
C TYR A 26 0.39 16.02 -29.45
N LYS A 27 -0.41 17.02 -29.85
CA LYS A 27 -1.14 17.04 -31.13
C LYS A 27 -1.15 18.42 -31.77
N GLU A 28 -0.62 18.52 -32.99
CA GLU A 28 -0.75 19.69 -33.87
C GLU A 28 -0.44 21.03 -33.19
N GLY A 29 0.66 21.10 -32.43
CA GLY A 29 1.09 22.31 -31.73
C GLY A 29 0.31 22.64 -30.44
N ARG A 30 -0.49 21.69 -29.93
CA ARG A 30 -1.18 21.79 -28.64
C ARG A 30 -0.87 20.58 -27.76
N ASP A 31 -0.83 20.84 -26.46
CA ASP A 31 -0.63 19.83 -25.43
C ASP A 31 -1.97 19.57 -24.73
N ILE A 32 -2.45 18.33 -24.82
CA ILE A 32 -3.62 17.87 -24.07
C ILE A 32 -3.09 17.18 -22.82
N VAL A 33 -3.28 17.79 -21.66
CA VAL A 33 -2.93 17.21 -20.36
C VAL A 33 -4.12 16.42 -19.84
N GLU A 34 -3.92 15.15 -19.53
CA GLU A 34 -4.90 14.31 -18.85
C GLU A 34 -4.66 14.38 -17.33
N ASP A 35 -5.73 14.72 -16.60
CA ASP A 35 -5.70 14.69 -15.14
C ASP A 35 -5.62 13.25 -14.62
N ASN A 36 -4.92 13.08 -13.50
CA ASN A 36 -4.85 11.79 -12.85
C ASN A 36 -6.16 11.47 -12.14
N GLU A 37 -6.65 10.24 -12.32
CA GLU A 37 -7.87 9.76 -11.64
C GLU A 37 -7.75 9.81 -10.12
N ILE A 38 -6.53 9.63 -9.60
CA ILE A 38 -6.22 9.66 -8.18
C ILE A 38 -5.25 10.81 -7.92
N SER A 39 -5.58 11.63 -6.93
CA SER A 39 -4.70 12.66 -6.39
C SER A 39 -3.45 12.03 -5.77
N TYR A 40 -2.27 12.51 -6.15
CA TYR A 40 -1.00 12.08 -5.57
C TYR A 40 -0.98 12.19 -4.04
N LYS A 41 -1.53 13.30 -3.51
CA LYS A 41 -1.56 13.55 -2.07
C LYS A 41 -2.38 12.48 -1.33
N ASP A 42 -3.50 12.07 -1.91
CA ASP A 42 -4.38 11.08 -1.31
C ASP A 42 -3.76 9.68 -1.44
N ALA A 43 -3.18 9.33 -2.60
CA ALA A 43 -2.46 8.08 -2.78
C ALA A 43 -1.30 7.89 -1.79
N VAL A 44 -0.53 8.96 -1.53
CA VAL A 44 0.55 8.94 -0.54
C VAL A 44 0.01 8.73 0.87
N LYS A 45 -1.08 9.41 1.22
CA LYS A 45 -1.71 9.29 2.53
C LYS A 45 -2.17 7.84 2.78
N GLU A 46 -2.91 7.25 1.84
CA GLU A 46 -3.40 5.86 1.95
C GLU A 46 -2.25 4.85 2.06
N LEU A 47 -1.17 5.04 1.29
CA LEU A 47 0.02 4.19 1.37
C LEU A 47 0.68 4.23 2.75
N GLU A 48 0.83 5.42 3.34
CA GLU A 48 1.43 5.57 4.67
C GLU A 48 0.54 4.97 5.77
N GLU A 49 -0.77 5.15 5.69
CA GLU A 49 -1.71 4.54 6.63
C GLU A 49 -1.66 3.01 6.57
N ALA A 50 -1.64 2.43 5.37
CA ALA A 50 -1.50 0.99 5.18
C ALA A 50 -0.18 0.44 5.72
N ARG A 51 0.93 1.17 5.53
CA ARG A 51 2.26 0.82 6.08
C ARG A 51 2.26 0.83 7.62
N LEU A 52 1.63 1.83 8.23
CA LEU A 52 1.52 1.93 9.70
C LEU A 52 0.71 0.75 10.25
N ALA A 53 -0.45 0.47 9.67
CA ALA A 53 -1.30 -0.66 10.04
C ALA A 53 -0.55 -2.00 9.89
N PHE A 54 0.25 -2.16 8.83
CA PHE A 54 1.05 -3.37 8.62
C PHE A 54 2.08 -3.56 9.74
N ARG A 55 2.79 -2.50 10.11
CA ARG A 55 3.78 -2.54 11.19
C ARG A 55 3.13 -2.89 12.52
N GLU A 56 1.97 -2.30 12.81
CA GLU A 56 1.23 -2.59 14.03
C GLU A 56 0.76 -4.05 14.09
N LEU A 57 0.17 -4.55 13.01
CA LEU A 57 -0.25 -5.94 12.92
C LEU A 57 0.93 -6.91 13.12
N ASN A 58 2.08 -6.62 12.50
CA ASN A 58 3.28 -7.44 12.70
C ASN A 58 3.79 -7.43 14.14
N ARG A 59 3.76 -6.27 14.83
CA ARG A 59 4.11 -6.20 16.25
C ARG A 59 3.19 -7.07 17.08
N LYS A 60 1.87 -6.98 16.85
CA LYS A 60 0.86 -7.80 17.55
C LYS A 60 1.07 -9.30 17.31
N LEU A 61 1.27 -9.71 16.06
CA LEU A 61 1.56 -11.11 15.71
C LEU A 61 2.83 -11.62 16.39
N ARG A 62 3.88 -10.79 16.44
CA ARG A 62 5.14 -11.16 17.09
C ARG A 62 4.97 -11.32 18.59
N LEU A 63 4.26 -10.42 19.26
CA LEU A 63 3.94 -10.56 20.70
C LEU A 63 3.16 -11.85 20.96
N ALA A 64 2.08 -12.08 20.20
CA ALA A 64 1.26 -13.29 20.33
C ALA A 64 2.09 -14.58 20.11
N SER A 65 3.05 -14.58 19.18
CA SER A 65 3.92 -15.74 18.96
C SER A 65 4.86 -16.07 20.12
N PHE A 66 5.14 -15.11 21.01
CA PHE A 66 5.93 -15.36 22.21
C PHE A 66 5.07 -15.76 23.42
N GLU A 67 3.82 -15.28 23.47
CA GLU A 67 2.88 -15.58 24.55
C GLU A 67 2.16 -16.93 24.36
N THR A 68 2.11 -17.44 23.14
CA THR A 68 1.48 -18.73 22.84
C THR A 68 2.40 -19.89 23.19
N VAL A 69 2.05 -20.60 24.26
CA VAL A 69 2.61 -21.92 24.55
C VAL A 69 1.86 -22.94 23.70
N VAL A 70 2.58 -23.60 22.79
CA VAL A 70 2.05 -24.71 22.03
C VAL A 70 2.44 -25.99 22.76
N ASP A 71 1.48 -26.67 23.36
CA ASP A 71 1.67 -28.03 23.83
C ASP A 71 1.80 -28.92 22.60
N PHE A 72 3.04 -29.22 22.22
CA PHE A 72 3.32 -30.24 21.23
C PHE A 72 2.94 -31.59 21.83
N GLN A 73 1.95 -32.28 21.23
CA GLN A 73 1.85 -33.73 21.38
C GLN A 73 2.99 -34.33 20.57
N ASP A 74 4.17 -34.43 21.17
CA ASP A 74 5.19 -35.35 20.67
C ASP A 74 4.66 -36.78 20.86
N GLU A 75 4.68 -37.56 19.76
CA GLU A 75 4.49 -39.02 19.74
C GLU A 75 5.62 -39.75 20.49
#